data_AF-A0A0J7KHJ9-F1
#
_entry.id   AF-A0A0J7KHJ9-F1
#
_cell.length_a   1.000
_cell.length_b   1.000
_cell.length_c   1.000
_cell.angle_alpha   90.00
_cell.angle_beta   90.00
_cell.angle_gamma   90.00
#
_symmetry.space_group_name_H-M   'P 1'
#
loop_
_entity.id
_entity.type
_entity.pdbx_description
1 polymer ?
#
loop_
_entity_poly.entity_id
_entity_poly.type
_entity_poly.pdbx_seq_one_letter_code
_entity_poly.pdbx_strand_id
1 'polypeptide(L)'
;MVFQVAHALYCPTTSDSELAICLRNQDVDRLLHVKIHKPKYVPAYAPLIDRAVIPDKPFNLMENVQLFGRFDLMYGVTESEKFHILPPVALLHGMLDGQRDDILREHAKATHELEPELILSKVLEQYGDFSNGFTKEYATKNRDMVLEALSDSGTVAPLIMTANLHSRANPKSYMYVFSHPKAMQDYSG
;
A
#
# COMPACT_ATOMS: atom_id res chain seq x y z
N MET A 1 17.17 -0.17 5.45
CA MET A 1 16.55 -1.18 6.34
C MET A 1 17.50 -2.33 6.67
N VAL A 2 18.23 -2.91 5.71
CA VAL A 2 19.27 -3.94 5.97
C VAL A 2 20.32 -3.50 7.01
N PHE A 3 20.80 -2.24 6.96
CA PHE A 3 21.72 -1.73 7.98
C PHE A 3 21.13 -1.69 9.41
N GLN A 4 19.82 -1.50 9.56
CA GLN A 4 19.19 -1.55 10.89
C GLN A 4 19.24 -2.98 11.45
N VAL A 5 19.06 -3.98 10.59
CA VAL A 5 19.21 -5.39 10.95
C VAL A 5 20.64 -5.72 11.32
N ALA A 6 21.60 -5.29 10.51
CA ALA A 6 23.01 -5.48 10.78
C ALA A 6 23.39 -4.92 12.16
N HIS A 7 22.97 -3.68 12.44
CA HIS A 7 23.23 -3.02 13.72
C HIS A 7 22.55 -3.73 14.90
N ALA A 8 21.29 -4.14 14.77
CA ALA A 8 20.55 -4.81 15.83
C ALA A 8 21.13 -6.20 16.19
N LEU A 9 21.79 -6.86 15.24
CA LEU A 9 22.39 -8.19 15.41
C LEU A 9 23.91 -8.16 15.57
N TYR A 10 24.51 -6.96 15.72
CA TYR A 10 25.95 -6.76 15.83
C TYR A 10 26.75 -7.36 14.66
N CYS A 11 26.18 -7.36 13.46
CA CYS A 11 26.86 -7.80 12.25
C CYS A 11 27.72 -6.69 11.65
N PRO A 12 28.93 -7.02 11.13
CA PRO A 12 29.80 -6.05 10.49
C PRO A 12 29.16 -5.52 9.21
N THR A 13 29.37 -4.25 8.92
CA THR A 13 28.87 -3.56 7.71
C THR A 13 30.01 -3.06 6.81
N THR A 14 31.21 -3.59 7.01
CA THR A 14 32.46 -3.24 6.30
C THR A 14 32.47 -3.73 4.87
N SER A 15 31.94 -4.94 4.64
CA SER A 15 31.76 -5.50 3.31
C SER A 15 30.46 -6.31 3.23
N ASP A 16 29.85 -6.35 2.06
CA ASP A 16 28.62 -7.12 1.82
C ASP A 16 28.83 -8.61 2.07
N SER A 17 30.02 -9.13 1.77
CA SER A 17 30.39 -10.54 2.01
C SER A 17 30.41 -10.88 3.50
N GLU A 18 31.09 -10.08 4.32
CA GLU A 18 31.16 -10.29 5.77
C GLU A 18 29.80 -10.10 6.44
N LEU A 19 29.05 -9.08 6.01
CA LEU A 19 27.68 -8.86 6.47
C LEU A 19 26.80 -10.08 6.17
N ALA A 20 26.85 -10.58 4.94
CA ALA A 20 26.05 -11.72 4.53
C ALA A 20 26.45 -13.01 5.26
N ILE A 21 27.74 -13.26 5.51
CA ILE A 21 28.20 -14.40 6.32
C ILE A 21 27.68 -14.28 7.75
N CYS A 22 27.78 -13.10 8.38
CA CYS A 22 27.27 -12.89 9.72
C CYS A 22 25.76 -13.11 9.81
N LEU A 23 24.99 -12.51 8.90
CA LEU A 23 23.53 -12.65 8.89
C LEU A 23 23.09 -14.10 8.66
N ARG A 24 23.78 -14.85 7.80
CA ARG A 24 23.49 -16.29 7.58
C ARG A 24 23.74 -17.16 8.80
N ASN A 25 24.62 -16.72 9.71
CA ASN A 25 24.93 -17.43 10.95
C ASN A 25 24.00 -17.05 12.12
N GLN A 26 23.05 -16.12 11.92
CA GLN A 26 22.06 -15.77 12.94
C GLN A 26 20.90 -16.77 12.91
N ASP A 27 20.36 -17.06 14.10
CA ASP A 27 19.10 -17.78 14.22
C ASP A 27 17.98 -17.04 13.47
N VAL A 28 17.15 -17.80 12.76
CA VAL A 28 16.02 -17.26 12.00
C VAL A 28 15.08 -16.49 12.92
N ASP A 29 14.84 -16.99 14.13
CA ASP A 29 14.03 -16.29 15.12
C ASP A 29 14.63 -14.93 15.48
N ARG A 30 15.96 -14.83 15.65
CA ARG A 30 16.59 -13.52 15.94
C ARG A 30 16.41 -12.56 14.78
N LEU A 31 16.56 -13.03 13.53
CA LEU A 31 16.37 -12.22 12.33
C LEU A 31 14.93 -11.67 12.23
N LEU A 32 13.93 -12.51 12.50
CA LEU A 32 12.51 -12.13 12.43
C LEU A 32 12.08 -11.17 13.55
N HIS A 33 12.72 -11.23 14.72
CA HIS A 33 12.38 -10.36 15.86
C HIS A 33 13.08 -9.00 15.85
N VAL A 34 13.96 -8.74 14.87
CA VAL A 34 14.56 -7.41 14.72
C VAL A 34 13.47 -6.38 14.42
N LYS A 35 13.41 -5.34 15.26
CA LYS A 35 12.53 -4.20 15.03
C LYS A 35 13.14 -3.27 13.99
N ILE A 36 12.43 -3.08 12.88
CA ILE A 36 12.85 -2.20 11.79
C ILE A 36 11.98 -0.94 11.84
N HIS A 37 12.63 0.21 11.95
CA HIS A 37 12.00 1.52 11.84
C HIS A 37 11.82 1.86 10.36
N LYS A 38 10.56 1.88 9.92
CA LYS A 38 10.13 2.22 8.57
C LYS A 38 8.93 3.17 8.62
N PRO A 39 8.66 3.93 7.54
CA PRO A 39 7.39 4.65 7.43
C PRO A 39 6.20 3.68 7.50
N LYS A 40 5.08 4.16 8.05
CA LYS A 40 3.92 3.32 8.38
C LYS A 40 3.35 2.59 7.14
N TYR A 41 3.21 3.30 6.03
CA TYR A 41 2.47 2.85 4.84
C TYR A 41 3.32 2.21 3.74
N VAL A 42 4.61 1.97 3.99
CA VAL A 42 5.50 1.26 3.06
C VAL A 42 6.02 -0.03 3.68
N PRO A 43 6.26 -1.09 2.89
CA PRO A 43 6.82 -2.33 3.41
C PRO A 43 8.29 -2.17 3.85
N ALA A 44 8.73 -2.99 4.81
CA ALA A 44 10.13 -2.98 5.24
C ALA A 44 11.07 -3.63 4.21
N TYR A 45 10.52 -4.59 3.49
CA TYR A 45 11.18 -5.35 2.45
C TYR A 45 10.24 -5.40 1.26
N ALA A 46 10.75 -5.05 0.09
CA ALA A 46 10.02 -5.07 -1.17
C ALA A 46 10.94 -5.66 -2.24
N PRO A 47 10.38 -6.13 -3.37
CA PRO A 47 11.17 -6.52 -4.52
C PRO A 47 12.13 -5.38 -4.93
N LEU A 48 13.39 -5.75 -5.20
CA LEU A 48 14.44 -4.84 -5.62
C LEU A 48 14.67 -4.99 -7.13
N ILE A 49 14.96 -3.87 -7.81
CA ILE A 49 15.49 -3.90 -9.18
C ILE A 49 16.94 -4.37 -9.08
N ASP A 50 17.13 -5.69 -9.19
CA ASP A 50 18.41 -6.37 -9.03
C ASP A 50 19.17 -6.55 -10.35
N ARG A 51 18.57 -6.14 -11.48
CA ARG A 51 19.10 -6.35 -12.84
C ARG A 51 19.29 -7.82 -13.22
N ALA A 52 18.67 -8.74 -12.48
CA ALA A 52 18.72 -10.17 -12.72
C ALA A 52 17.31 -10.76 -12.84
N VAL A 53 16.55 -10.79 -11.75
CA VAL A 53 15.15 -11.24 -11.76
C VAL A 53 14.23 -10.10 -12.17
N ILE A 54 14.46 -8.90 -11.64
CA ILE A 54 13.73 -7.67 -12.01
C ILE A 54 14.73 -6.76 -12.73
N PRO A 55 14.79 -6.84 -14.08
CA PRO A 55 15.84 -6.19 -14.85
C PRO A 55 15.74 -4.67 -14.88
N ASP A 56 14.53 -4.12 -14.79
CA ASP A 56 14.25 -2.68 -14.85
C ASP A 56 12.98 -2.33 -14.03
N LYS A 57 12.65 -1.05 -13.94
CA LYS A 57 11.41 -0.56 -13.32
C LYS A 57 10.20 -1.30 -13.91
N PRO A 58 9.25 -1.79 -13.07
CA PRO A 58 8.08 -2.52 -13.55
C PRO A 58 7.28 -1.79 -14.64
N PHE A 59 7.18 -0.46 -14.56
CA PHE A 59 6.52 0.35 -15.59
C PHE A 59 7.11 0.12 -17.00
N ASN A 60 8.44 0.24 -17.13
CA ASN A 60 9.15 0.04 -18.41
C ASN A 60 8.97 -1.40 -18.92
N LEU A 61 8.95 -2.39 -18.02
CA LEU A 61 8.74 -3.79 -18.38
C LEU A 61 7.31 -4.04 -18.90
N MET A 62 6.31 -3.38 -18.32
CA MET A 62 4.91 -3.47 -18.75
C MET A 62 4.64 -2.72 -20.06
N GLU A 63 5.41 -1.67 -20.37
CA GLU A 63 5.33 -0.98 -21.68
C GLU A 63 5.83 -1.85 -22.84
N ASN A 64 6.66 -2.87 -22.57
CA ASN A 64 7.08 -3.83 -23.58
C ASN A 64 5.95 -4.81 -23.91
N VAL A 65 5.18 -4.47 -24.95
CA VAL A 65 4.06 -5.27 -25.49
C VAL A 65 4.42 -6.75 -25.71
N GLN A 66 5.64 -7.03 -26.20
CA GLN A 66 6.08 -8.39 -26.50
C GLN A 66 6.39 -9.22 -25.26
N LEU A 67 6.73 -8.57 -24.15
CA LEU A 67 6.93 -9.22 -22.85
C LEU A 67 5.59 -9.36 -22.12
N PHE A 68 4.85 -8.26 -22.06
CA PHE A 68 3.67 -8.15 -21.20
C PHE A 68 2.44 -8.85 -21.79
N GLY A 69 2.27 -8.82 -23.12
CA GLY A 69 1.17 -9.49 -23.82
C GLY A 69 1.30 -11.00 -24.00
N ARG A 70 2.35 -11.63 -23.44
CA ARG A 70 2.59 -13.09 -23.58
C ARG A 70 1.57 -13.94 -22.83
N PHE A 71 0.90 -13.37 -21.84
CA PHE A 71 0.01 -14.07 -20.93
C PHE A 71 -1.39 -13.52 -21.04
N ASP A 72 -2.38 -14.37 -20.81
CA ASP A 72 -3.76 -13.92 -20.57
C ASP A 72 -3.82 -13.47 -19.10
N LEU A 73 -4.44 -12.32 -18.83
CA LEU A 73 -4.42 -11.72 -17.50
C LEU A 73 -5.83 -11.53 -16.95
N MET A 74 -6.06 -12.02 -15.73
CA MET A 74 -7.23 -11.71 -14.93
C MET A 74 -6.79 -10.94 -13.69
N TYR A 75 -7.48 -9.84 -13.40
CA TYR A 75 -7.18 -8.96 -12.27
C TYR A 75 -8.48 -8.38 -11.73
N GLY A 76 -8.46 -7.94 -10.49
CA GLY A 76 -9.62 -7.30 -9.91
C GLY A 76 -9.30 -6.64 -8.58
N VAL A 77 -10.28 -5.87 -8.13
CA VAL A 77 -10.27 -5.18 -6.84
C VAL A 77 -11.48 -5.60 -6.03
N THR A 78 -11.43 -5.30 -4.75
CA THR A 78 -12.53 -5.33 -3.80
C THR A 78 -13.11 -3.93 -3.64
N GLU A 79 -14.30 -3.83 -3.06
CA GLU A 79 -14.94 -2.53 -2.78
C GLU A 79 -14.13 -1.66 -1.80
N SER A 80 -13.32 -2.27 -0.91
CA SER A 80 -12.44 -1.54 0.02
C SER A 80 -11.11 -2.24 0.23
N GLU A 81 -10.11 -1.87 -0.58
CA GLU A 81 -8.77 -2.47 -0.58
C GLU A 81 -7.97 -2.23 0.70
N LYS A 82 -8.23 -1.11 1.39
CA LYS A 82 -7.49 -0.72 2.60
C LYS A 82 -8.33 -0.77 3.87
N PHE A 83 -9.43 -1.54 3.89
CA PHE A 83 -10.30 -1.66 5.07
C PHE A 83 -9.53 -1.90 6.39
N HIS A 84 -8.54 -2.81 6.37
CA HIS A 84 -7.76 -3.18 7.55
C HIS A 84 -6.66 -2.18 7.97
N ILE A 85 -6.52 -1.05 7.28
CA ILE A 85 -5.54 -0.02 7.64
C ILE A 85 -5.98 0.81 8.85
N LEU A 86 -7.28 0.82 9.13
CA LEU A 86 -7.88 1.56 10.23
C LEU A 86 -8.12 0.67 11.46
N PRO A 87 -8.00 1.21 12.68
CA PRO A 87 -8.32 0.47 13.89
C PRO A 87 -9.83 0.22 14.01
N PRO A 88 -10.28 -0.83 14.73
CA PRO A 88 -11.69 -1.18 14.87
C PRO A 88 -12.58 -0.03 15.36
N VAL A 89 -12.08 0.80 16.28
CA VAL A 89 -12.81 1.97 16.79
C VAL A 89 -13.14 2.97 15.69
N ALA A 90 -12.20 3.23 14.77
CA ALA A 90 -12.41 4.13 13.65
C ALA A 90 -13.35 3.51 12.61
N LEU A 91 -13.28 2.19 12.43
CA LEU A 91 -14.21 1.47 11.56
C LEU A 91 -15.65 1.52 12.08
N LEU A 92 -15.87 1.38 13.39
CA LEU A 92 -17.21 1.36 14.00
C LEU A 92 -17.80 2.77 14.18
N HIS A 93 -17.00 3.74 14.61
CA HIS A 93 -17.50 5.06 15.02
C HIS A 93 -17.12 6.20 14.09
N GLY A 94 -16.33 5.93 13.05
CA GLY A 94 -15.79 6.97 12.18
C GLY A 94 -14.57 7.67 12.80
N MET A 95 -14.22 8.84 12.26
CA MET A 95 -13.07 9.62 12.72
C MET A 95 -13.26 11.14 12.61
N LEU A 96 -12.56 11.88 13.46
CA LEU A 96 -12.52 13.35 13.42
C LEU A 96 -11.61 13.86 12.30
N ASP A 97 -11.77 15.13 11.91
CA ASP A 97 -10.98 15.76 10.85
C ASP A 97 -9.47 15.68 11.10
N GLY A 98 -9.03 15.98 12.33
CA GLY A 98 -7.61 15.86 12.68
C GLY A 98 -7.06 14.44 12.49
N GLN A 99 -7.85 13.42 12.85
CA GLN A 99 -7.44 12.02 12.67
C GLN A 99 -7.39 11.63 11.19
N ARG A 100 -8.36 12.07 10.40
CA ARG A 100 -8.39 11.91 8.94
C ARG A 100 -7.15 12.53 8.31
N ASP A 101 -6.91 13.81 8.59
CA ASP A 101 -5.83 14.59 8.02
C ASP A 101 -4.45 14.02 8.41
N ASP A 102 -4.29 13.57 9.67
CA ASP A 102 -3.08 12.90 10.13
C ASP A 102 -2.80 11.60 9.36
N ILE A 103 -3.83 10.78 9.13
CA ILE A 103 -3.68 9.53 8.37
C ILE A 103 -3.27 9.82 6.93
N LEU A 104 -3.96 10.73 6.26
CA LEU A 104 -3.69 11.11 4.87
C LEU A 104 -2.32 11.76 4.71
N ARG A 105 -1.92 12.64 5.64
CA ARG A 105 -0.60 13.29 5.65
C ARG A 105 0.52 12.29 5.87
N GLU A 106 0.38 11.39 6.83
CA GLU A 106 1.39 10.35 7.07
C GLU A 106 1.49 9.37 5.90
N HIS A 107 0.39 9.10 5.20
CA HIS A 107 0.40 8.32 3.96
C HIS A 107 1.14 9.04 2.84
N ALA A 108 0.83 10.32 2.61
CA ALA A 108 1.51 11.16 1.63
C ALA A 108 3.02 11.19 1.89
N LYS A 109 3.45 11.47 3.13
CA LYS A 109 4.86 11.44 3.55
C LYS A 109 5.55 10.11 3.26
N ALA A 110 4.84 9.01 3.46
CA ALA A 110 5.42 7.68 3.31
C ALA A 110 5.57 7.25 1.84
N THR A 111 4.73 7.77 0.94
CA THR A 111 4.55 7.22 -0.41
C THR A 111 4.92 8.17 -1.55
N HIS A 112 5.10 9.47 -1.26
CA HIS A 112 5.37 10.49 -2.26
C HIS A 112 6.53 11.39 -1.85
N GLU A 113 7.19 11.99 -2.84
CA GLU A 113 8.28 12.95 -2.63
C GLU A 113 7.79 14.40 -2.53
N LEU A 114 6.52 14.67 -2.87
CA LEU A 114 5.91 16.00 -2.82
C LEU A 114 5.53 16.40 -1.39
N GLU A 115 5.32 17.70 -1.19
CA GLU A 115 4.92 18.26 0.10
C GLU A 115 3.61 17.61 0.60
N PRO A 116 3.58 17.01 1.80
CA PRO A 116 2.42 16.27 2.28
C PRO A 116 1.14 17.11 2.40
N GLU A 117 1.28 18.39 2.74
CA GLU A 117 0.14 19.32 2.85
C GLU A 117 -0.49 19.62 1.48
N LEU A 118 0.33 19.69 0.43
CA LEU A 118 -0.18 19.87 -0.93
C LEU A 118 -0.97 18.63 -1.37
N ILE A 119 -0.46 17.43 -1.10
CA ILE A 119 -1.18 16.18 -1.39
C ILE A 119 -2.47 16.12 -0.59
N LEU A 120 -2.42 16.39 0.72
CA LEU A 120 -3.61 16.42 1.58
C LEU A 120 -4.68 17.35 1.01
N SER A 121 -4.31 18.58 0.64
CA SER A 121 -5.23 19.55 0.02
C SER A 121 -5.92 18.98 -1.23
N LYS A 122 -5.17 18.29 -2.10
CA LYS A 122 -5.72 17.69 -3.32
C LYS A 122 -6.59 16.46 -3.06
N VAL A 123 -6.26 15.66 -2.06
CA VAL A 123 -7.11 14.54 -1.63
C VAL A 123 -8.43 15.08 -1.06
N LEU A 124 -8.39 16.10 -0.20
CA LEU A 124 -9.60 16.70 0.35
C LEU A 124 -10.46 17.39 -0.72
N GLU A 125 -9.84 18.00 -1.73
CA GLU A 125 -10.56 18.55 -2.90
C GLU A 125 -11.26 17.46 -3.72
N GLN A 126 -10.60 16.33 -3.92
CA GLN A 126 -11.10 15.26 -4.79
C GLN A 126 -12.14 14.35 -4.10
N TYR A 127 -11.94 14.04 -2.83
CA TYR A 127 -12.79 13.09 -2.08
C TYR A 127 -13.72 13.79 -1.08
N GLY A 128 -13.55 15.09 -0.85
CA GLY A 128 -14.40 15.86 0.05
C GLY A 128 -15.70 16.31 -0.59
N ASP A 129 -16.74 15.47 -0.57
CA ASP A 129 -18.11 15.90 -0.84
C ASP A 129 -18.86 16.17 0.49
N PHE A 130 -18.70 17.38 1.01
CA PHE A 130 -19.42 17.84 2.18
C PHE A 130 -20.73 18.53 1.77
N SER A 131 -21.71 17.76 1.30
CA SER A 131 -23.10 18.21 1.37
C SER A 131 -23.47 18.49 2.83
N ASN A 132 -23.71 19.77 3.12
CA ASN A 132 -23.80 20.39 4.45
C ASN A 132 -24.63 19.58 5.47
N GLY A 133 -23.99 19.09 6.53
CA GLY A 133 -24.67 18.58 7.72
C GLY A 133 -23.73 18.07 8.80
N PHE A 134 -23.79 18.67 10.00
CA PHE A 134 -23.19 18.13 11.23
C PHE A 134 -24.05 16.96 11.75
N THR A 135 -24.00 15.81 11.07
CA THR A 135 -24.67 14.58 11.52
C THR A 135 -23.64 13.56 12.00
N LYS A 136 -24.07 12.51 12.74
CA LYS A 136 -23.20 11.36 13.08
C LYS A 136 -22.53 10.74 11.84
N GLU A 137 -23.11 10.94 10.66
CA GLU A 137 -22.56 10.50 9.38
C GLU A 137 -21.27 11.24 9.01
N TYR A 138 -20.99 12.41 9.58
CA TYR A 138 -19.76 13.16 9.28
C TYR A 138 -18.50 12.36 9.66
N ALA A 139 -18.50 11.74 10.85
CA ALA A 139 -17.38 10.92 11.29
C ALA A 139 -17.20 9.67 10.40
N THR A 140 -18.29 9.04 9.97
CA THR A 140 -18.22 7.88 9.07
C THR A 140 -17.79 8.29 7.67
N LYS A 141 -18.24 9.44 7.16
CA LYS A 141 -17.78 10.00 5.88
C LYS A 141 -16.28 10.27 5.89
N ASN A 142 -15.75 10.81 6.98
CA ASN A 142 -14.30 10.98 7.13
C ASN A 142 -13.54 9.65 7.08
N ARG A 143 -14.07 8.61 7.74
CA ARG A 143 -13.50 7.26 7.67
C ARG A 143 -13.54 6.74 6.23
N ASP A 144 -14.68 6.86 5.56
CA ASP A 144 -14.89 6.34 4.20
C ASP A 144 -13.98 7.06 3.20
N MET A 145 -13.83 8.38 3.31
CA MET A 145 -12.88 9.18 2.52
C MET A 145 -11.44 8.66 2.65
N VAL A 146 -10.99 8.35 3.87
CA VAL A 146 -9.65 7.77 4.07
C VAL A 146 -9.55 6.40 3.41
N LEU A 147 -10.54 5.55 3.59
CA LEU A 147 -10.53 4.20 3.01
C LEU A 147 -10.51 4.26 1.48
N GLU A 148 -11.31 5.12 0.86
CA GLU A 148 -11.36 5.36 -0.58
C GLU A 148 -10.02 5.89 -1.09
N ALA A 149 -9.54 7.02 -0.55
CA ALA A 149 -8.31 7.64 -1.03
C ALA A 149 -7.08 6.72 -0.92
N LEU A 150 -6.98 5.93 0.15
CA LEU A 150 -5.89 4.98 0.34
C LEU A 150 -6.05 3.71 -0.53
N SER A 151 -7.28 3.26 -0.75
CA SER A 151 -7.59 2.13 -1.65
C SER A 151 -7.26 2.48 -3.10
N ASP A 152 -7.68 3.66 -3.53
CA ASP A 152 -7.50 4.13 -4.89
C ASP A 152 -6.03 4.37 -5.19
N SER A 153 -5.34 5.17 -4.37
CA SER A 153 -3.92 5.46 -4.58
C SER A 153 -3.03 4.23 -4.42
N GLY A 154 -3.34 3.35 -3.45
CA GLY A 154 -2.48 2.23 -3.07
C GLY A 154 -2.74 0.92 -3.81
N THR A 155 -3.88 0.76 -4.46
CA THR A 155 -4.25 -0.49 -5.15
C THR A 155 -4.99 -0.25 -6.47
N VAL A 156 -6.10 0.51 -6.48
CA VAL A 156 -6.97 0.59 -7.66
C VAL A 156 -6.27 1.29 -8.82
N ALA A 157 -5.78 2.52 -8.62
CA ALA A 157 -5.11 3.29 -9.65
C ALA A 157 -3.90 2.55 -10.29
N PRO A 158 -2.94 1.99 -9.52
CA PRO A 158 -1.86 1.22 -10.12
C PRO A 158 -2.35 -0.03 -10.84
N LEU A 159 -3.37 -0.73 -10.34
CA LEU A 159 -3.91 -1.91 -11.04
C LEU A 159 -4.60 -1.53 -12.36
N ILE A 160 -5.37 -0.44 -12.38
CA ILE A 160 -5.98 0.08 -13.61
C ILE A 160 -4.91 0.53 -14.62
N MET A 161 -3.81 1.10 -14.14
CA MET A 161 -2.67 1.43 -14.99
C MET A 161 -2.05 0.17 -15.61
N THR A 162 -1.81 -0.87 -14.80
CA THR A 162 -1.37 -2.20 -15.28
C THR A 162 -2.35 -2.81 -16.28
N ALA A 163 -3.65 -2.76 -15.98
CA ALA A 163 -4.74 -3.24 -16.84
C ALA A 163 -4.74 -2.55 -18.21
N ASN A 164 -4.57 -1.23 -18.23
CA ASN A 164 -4.52 -0.43 -19.45
C ASN A 164 -3.29 -0.74 -20.31
N LEU A 165 -2.13 -0.99 -19.69
CA LEU A 165 -0.94 -1.44 -20.42
C LEU A 165 -1.16 -2.85 -20.99
N HIS A 166 -1.76 -3.75 -20.20
CA HIS A 166 -1.97 -5.13 -20.61
C HIS A 166 -3.00 -5.24 -21.73
N SER A 167 -4.14 -4.57 -21.64
CA SER A 167 -5.22 -4.65 -22.63
C SER A 167 -4.82 -4.13 -24.01
N ARG A 168 -3.85 -3.21 -24.08
CA ARG A 168 -3.22 -2.76 -25.33
C ARG A 168 -2.30 -3.81 -25.93
N ALA A 169 -1.67 -4.64 -25.10
CA ALA A 169 -0.73 -5.66 -25.52
C ALA A 169 -1.38 -7.01 -25.83
N ASN A 170 -2.42 -7.39 -25.08
CA ASN A 170 -3.19 -8.62 -25.27
C ASN A 170 -4.69 -8.36 -24.96
N PRO A 171 -5.61 -8.64 -25.92
CA PRO A 171 -7.04 -8.43 -25.71
C PRO A 171 -7.65 -9.36 -24.64
N LYS A 172 -6.97 -10.45 -24.25
CA LYS A 172 -7.41 -11.37 -23.20
C LYS A 172 -7.02 -10.83 -21.82
N SER A 173 -7.70 -9.74 -21.46
CA SER A 173 -7.50 -8.94 -20.26
C SER A 173 -8.85 -8.81 -19.54
N TYR A 174 -9.01 -9.50 -18.41
CA TYR A 174 -10.29 -9.66 -17.73
C TYR A 174 -10.27 -8.97 -16.37
N MET A 175 -11.14 -7.97 -16.20
CA MET A 175 -11.28 -7.24 -14.95
C MET A 175 -12.51 -7.70 -14.17
N TYR A 176 -12.40 -7.81 -12.84
CA TYR A 176 -13.55 -7.96 -11.95
C TYR A 176 -13.52 -6.98 -10.77
N VAL A 177 -14.68 -6.73 -10.18
CA VAL A 177 -14.83 -6.06 -8.88
C VAL A 177 -15.57 -7.03 -7.96
N PHE A 178 -14.97 -7.33 -6.81
CA PHE A 178 -15.54 -8.20 -5.81
C PHE A 178 -16.21 -7.35 -4.71
N SER A 179 -17.55 -7.38 -4.70
CA SER A 179 -18.38 -6.54 -3.80
C SER A 179 -19.15 -7.35 -2.76
N HIS A 180 -18.85 -8.63 -2.55
CA HIS A 180 -19.57 -9.43 -1.57
C HIS A 180 -18.89 -9.32 -0.19
N PRO A 181 -19.49 -8.63 0.79
CA PRO A 181 -18.98 -8.65 2.16
C PRO A 181 -19.17 -10.06 2.74
N LYS A 182 -18.18 -10.59 3.46
CA LYS A 182 -18.44 -11.75 4.32
C LYS A 182 -19.53 -11.35 5.31
N ALA A 183 -20.55 -12.20 5.47
CA ALA A 183 -21.48 -12.06 6.60
C ALA A 183 -20.65 -12.07 7.90
N MET A 184 -20.56 -10.93 8.58
CA MET A 184 -20.08 -10.90 9.96
C MET A 184 -21.13 -11.63 10.79
N GLN A 185 -20.76 -12.76 11.40
CA GLN A 185 -21.56 -13.31 12.49
C GLN A 185 -21.55 -12.28 13.62
N ASP A 186 -22.73 -11.83 14.04
CA ASP A 186 -22.89 -11.02 15.24
C ASP A 186 -22.34 -11.81 16.43
N TYR A 187 -21.15 -11.45 16.91
CA TYR A 187 -20.71 -11.87 18.23
C TYR A 187 -21.45 -11.02 19.26
N SER A 188 -22.69 -11.41 19.57
CA SER A 188 -23.38 -10.99 20.79
C SER A 188 -22.79 -11.78 21.95
N GLY A 189 -21.74 -11.22 22.57
CA GLY A 189 -21.19 -11.66 23.85
C GLY A 189 -21.61 -10.70 24.95
#